data_AF-A0A7G2JYK2-F1
#
_entry.id   AF-A0A7G2JYK2-F1
#
_cell.length_a   1.000
_cell.length_b   1.000
_cell.length_c   1.000
_cell.angle_alpha   90.00
_cell.angle_beta   90.00
_cell.angle_gamma   90.00
#
_symmetry.space_group_name_H-M   'P 1'
#
loop_
_entity.id
_entity.type
_entity.pdbx_description
1 polymer ?
#
loop_
_entity_poly.entity_id
_entity_poly.type
_entity_poly.pdbx_seq_one_letter_code
_entity_poly.pdbx_strand_id
1 'polypeptide(L)'
;LIAKAKADHVRDFAGFNISFDNYHSTHSEENKQLTAEIYNKLKANGFIKSKVISQLFDPEKNMFLPDRFVKGTCPKCKAEDQYGDNCEVCASTYSPMDLINPRSAVSGTTPIVKESEHFFFDLPAFEGMLKEWTRSGSLQSEI
;
A
#
# COMPACT_ATOMS: atom_id res chain seq x y z
N LEU A 1 -9.45 18.27 0.66
CA LEU A 1 -8.12 17.81 1.12
C LEU A 1 -7.11 17.69 -0.02
N ILE A 2 -7.33 16.80 -1.00
CA ILE A 2 -6.37 16.58 -2.10
C ILE A 2 -6.08 17.82 -2.96
N ALA A 3 -7.10 18.64 -3.28
CA ALA A 3 -6.94 19.84 -4.09
C ALA A 3 -6.09 20.91 -3.37
N LYS A 4 -6.25 21.03 -2.04
CA LYS A 4 -5.43 21.93 -1.22
C LYS A 4 -3.98 21.47 -1.19
N ALA A 5 -3.73 20.19 -0.91
CA ALA A 5 -2.38 19.62 -0.93
C ALA A 5 -1.71 19.80 -2.29
N LYS A 6 -2.44 19.61 -3.40
CA LYS A 6 -1.94 19.91 -4.75
C LYS A 6 -1.53 21.37 -4.89
N ALA A 7 -2.36 22.31 -4.45
CA ALA A 7 -2.04 23.74 -4.53
C ALA A 7 -0.80 24.11 -3.71
N ASP A 8 -0.67 23.55 -2.50
CA ASP A 8 0.50 23.75 -1.65
C ASP A 8 1.78 23.21 -2.33
N HIS A 9 1.74 21.99 -2.87
CA HIS A 9 2.89 21.42 -3.58
C HIS A 9 3.28 22.26 -4.81
N VAL A 10 2.31 22.70 -5.61
CA VAL A 10 2.59 23.53 -6.80
C VAL A 10 3.23 24.86 -6.42
N ARG A 11 2.77 25.51 -5.35
CA ARG A 11 3.39 26.73 -4.84
C ARG A 11 4.84 26.48 -4.44
N ASP A 12 5.08 25.42 -3.67
CA ASP A 12 6.42 25.12 -3.17
C ASP A 12 7.38 24.79 -4.33
N PHE A 13 6.95 23.96 -5.29
CA PHE A 13 7.73 23.67 -6.51
C PHE A 13 8.05 24.93 -7.33
N ALA A 14 7.09 25.83 -7.49
CA ALA A 14 7.32 27.10 -8.18
C ALA A 14 8.34 27.97 -7.42
N GLY A 15 8.32 27.94 -6.08
CA GLY A 15 9.31 28.62 -5.23
C GLY A 15 10.73 28.11 -5.39
N PHE A 16 10.90 26.84 -5.78
CA PHE A 16 12.20 26.23 -6.12
C PHE A 16 12.50 26.27 -7.64
N ASN A 17 11.73 27.01 -8.43
CA ASN A 17 11.87 27.10 -9.88
C ASN A 17 11.82 25.73 -10.60
N ILE A 18 11.06 24.77 -10.06
CA ILE A 18 10.82 23.50 -10.74
C ILE A 18 9.79 23.71 -11.85
N SER A 19 10.22 23.58 -13.09
CA SER A 19 9.41 23.82 -14.29
C SER A 19 8.89 22.51 -14.88
N PHE A 20 7.75 22.03 -14.39
CA PHE A 20 7.06 20.89 -15.01
C PHE A 20 6.33 21.31 -16.28
N ASP A 21 6.41 20.51 -17.35
CA ASP A 21 5.53 20.66 -18.52
C ASP A 21 4.07 20.36 -18.16
N ASN A 22 3.85 19.39 -17.26
CA ASN A 22 2.52 19.05 -16.73
C ASN A 22 2.62 18.49 -15.31
N TYR A 23 1.87 19.06 -14.37
CA TYR A 23 1.73 18.56 -13.00
C TYR A 23 0.27 18.16 -12.72
N HIS A 24 -0.03 16.88 -12.93
CA HIS A 24 -1.40 16.37 -12.93
C HIS A 24 -1.80 15.70 -11.60
N SER A 25 -2.83 14.84 -11.60
CA SER A 25 -3.28 14.09 -10.43
C SER A 25 -3.55 12.64 -10.81
N THR A 26 -3.27 11.71 -9.88
CA THR A 26 -3.69 10.32 -10.01
C THR A 26 -5.20 10.13 -9.82
N HIS A 27 -5.88 11.13 -9.25
CA HIS A 27 -7.34 11.19 -9.18
C HIS A 27 -7.90 11.94 -10.40
N SER A 28 -7.76 11.32 -11.58
CA SER A 28 -8.25 11.85 -12.86
C SER A 28 -8.96 10.75 -13.67
N GLU A 29 -9.79 11.15 -14.64
CA GLU A 29 -10.49 10.19 -15.50
C GLU A 29 -9.51 9.42 -16.40
N GLU A 30 -8.45 10.08 -16.88
CA GLU A 30 -7.40 9.46 -17.69
C GLU A 30 -6.69 8.35 -16.91
N ASN A 31 -6.29 8.61 -15.66
CA ASN A 31 -5.60 7.60 -14.86
C ASN A 31 -6.53 6.42 -14.53
N LYS A 32 -7.81 6.68 -14.28
CA LYS A 32 -8.82 5.64 -14.06
C LYS A 32 -8.99 4.76 -15.30
N GLN A 33 -9.07 5.36 -16.49
CA GLN A 33 -9.19 4.62 -17.75
C GLN A 33 -7.94 3.77 -18.02
N LEU A 34 -6.75 4.37 -17.94
CA LEU A 34 -5.48 3.68 -18.19
C LEU A 34 -5.25 2.53 -17.20
N THR A 35 -5.52 2.75 -15.91
CA THR A 35 -5.36 1.70 -14.89
C THR A 35 -6.31 0.54 -15.13
N ALA A 36 -7.58 0.82 -15.45
CA ALA A 36 -8.57 -0.22 -15.77
C ALA A 36 -8.17 -1.00 -17.03
N GLU A 37 -7.68 -0.31 -18.06
CA GLU A 37 -7.21 -0.93 -19.30
C GLU A 37 -6.02 -1.87 -19.05
N ILE A 38 -5.00 -1.41 -18.33
CA ILE A 38 -3.82 -2.22 -17.98
C ILE A 38 -4.23 -3.45 -17.17
N TYR A 39 -5.06 -3.27 -16.14
CA TYR A 39 -5.56 -4.39 -15.34
C TYR A 39 -6.31 -5.42 -16.19
N ASN A 40 -7.22 -4.97 -17.06
CA ASN A 40 -8.01 -5.86 -17.90
C ASN A 40 -7.14 -6.63 -18.89
N LYS A 41 -6.13 -5.99 -19.49
CA LYS A 41 -5.14 -6.65 -20.37
C LYS A 41 -4.34 -7.71 -19.62
N LEU A 42 -3.83 -7.39 -18.42
CA LEU A 42 -3.09 -8.35 -17.59
C LEU A 42 -3.97 -9.54 -17.18
N LYS A 43 -5.23 -9.27 -16.81
CA LYS A 43 -6.20 -10.30 -16.44
C LYS A 43 -6.52 -11.22 -17.62
N ALA A 44 -6.80 -10.65 -18.79
CA ALA A 44 -7.08 -11.42 -20.01
C ALA A 44 -5.90 -12.32 -20.42
N ASN A 45 -4.67 -11.87 -20.18
CA ASN A 45 -3.44 -12.63 -20.45
C ASN A 45 -3.05 -13.59 -19.31
N GLY A 46 -3.87 -13.75 -18.27
CA GLY A 46 -3.63 -14.71 -17.18
C GLY A 46 -2.58 -14.28 -16.15
N PHE A 47 -2.15 -13.02 -16.15
CA PHE A 47 -1.16 -12.48 -15.20
C PHE A 47 -1.77 -11.93 -13.91
N ILE A 48 -3.09 -12.03 -13.74
CA ILE A 48 -3.78 -11.70 -12.49
C ILE A 48 -4.27 -12.99 -11.84
N LYS A 49 -3.78 -13.28 -10.64
CA LYS A 49 -4.18 -14.45 -9.83
C LYS A 49 -5.10 -14.00 -8.71
N SER A 50 -6.17 -14.75 -8.45
CA SER A 50 -7.02 -14.52 -7.29
C SER A 50 -6.57 -15.37 -6.11
N LYS A 51 -6.55 -14.80 -4.91
CA LYS A 51 -6.32 -15.52 -3.65
C LYS A 51 -7.23 -14.97 -2.56
N VAL A 52 -7.80 -15.86 -1.75
CA VAL A 52 -8.50 -15.47 -0.52
C VAL A 52 -7.46 -15.26 0.57
N ILE A 53 -7.52 -14.10 1.23
CA ILE A 53 -6.66 -13.77 2.36
C ILE A 53 -7.50 -13.38 3.57
N SER A 54 -6.97 -13.66 4.75
CA SER A 54 -7.56 -13.23 6.01
C SER A 54 -7.03 -11.86 6.38
N GLN A 55 -7.92 -10.93 6.75
CA GLN A 55 -7.56 -9.58 7.17
C GLN A 55 -8.36 -9.18 8.41
N LEU A 56 -7.82 -8.22 9.17
CA LEU A 56 -8.53 -7.64 10.29
C LEU A 56 -9.65 -6.72 9.77
N PHE A 57 -10.82 -6.83 10.37
CA PHE A 57 -12.04 -6.15 9.98
C PHE A 57 -12.68 -5.47 11.19
N ASP A 58 -13.04 -4.20 11.03
CA ASP A 58 -13.79 -3.43 12.01
C ASP A 58 -15.29 -3.63 11.78
N PRO A 59 -16.01 -4.37 12.65
CA PRO A 59 -17.44 -4.60 12.49
C PRO A 59 -18.30 -3.36 12.71
N GLU A 60 -17.80 -2.37 13.46
CA GLU A 60 -18.54 -1.14 13.76
C GLU A 60 -18.49 -0.16 12.58
N LYS A 61 -17.32 -0.03 11.95
CA LYS A 61 -17.13 0.80 10.75
C LYS A 61 -17.37 0.05 9.45
N ASN A 62 -17.61 -1.26 9.53
CA ASN A 62 -17.87 -2.15 8.41
C ASN A 62 -16.78 -2.05 7.32
N MET A 63 -15.50 -2.09 7.74
CA MET A 63 -14.36 -1.94 6.83
C MET A 63 -13.18 -2.84 7.23
N PHE A 64 -12.40 -3.26 6.23
CA PHE A 64 -11.10 -3.89 6.49
C PHE A 64 -10.12 -2.84 7.02
N LEU A 65 -9.28 -3.25 7.97
CA LEU A 65 -8.26 -2.42 8.58
C LEU A 65 -6.92 -2.69 7.89
N PRO A 66 -6.37 -1.72 7.14
CA PRO A 66 -4.95 -1.72 6.81
C PRO A 66 -4.12 -1.74 8.09
N ASP A 67 -2.90 -2.25 8.00
CA ASP A 67 -1.98 -2.47 9.13
C ASP A 67 -1.92 -1.28 10.08
N ARG A 68 -1.68 -0.07 9.55
CA ARG A 68 -1.61 1.18 10.32
C ARG A 68 -2.88 1.59 11.08
N PHE A 69 -4.03 0.97 10.79
CA PHE A 69 -5.30 1.19 11.50
C PHE A 69 -5.59 0.12 12.54
N VAL A 70 -4.66 -0.79 12.78
CA VAL A 70 -4.68 -1.73 13.90
C VAL A 70 -3.69 -1.21 14.92
N LYS A 71 -4.13 -1.12 16.17
CA LYS A 71 -3.25 -0.81 17.30
C LYS A 71 -3.40 -1.85 18.41
N GLY A 72 -2.36 -2.09 19.18
CA GLY A 72 -2.40 -3.06 20.26
C GLY A 72 -1.12 -3.04 21.09
N THR A 73 -0.86 -4.12 21.79
CA THR A 73 0.33 -4.29 22.61
C THR A 73 1.39 -5.10 21.86
N CYS A 74 2.64 -4.63 21.88
CA CYS A 74 3.77 -5.28 21.22
C CYS A 74 3.91 -6.74 21.69
N PRO A 75 3.98 -7.73 20.78
CA PRO A 75 4.16 -9.13 21.17
C PRO A 75 5.51 -9.39 21.84
N LYS A 76 6.53 -8.57 21.55
CA LYS A 76 7.91 -8.73 22.04
C LYS A 76 8.16 -8.04 23.37
N CYS A 77 8.08 -6.70 23.43
CA CYS A 77 8.44 -5.93 24.61
C CYS A 77 7.25 -5.53 25.50
N LYS A 78 6.01 -5.89 25.10
CA LYS A 78 4.76 -5.55 25.81
C LYS A 78 4.46 -4.06 25.92
N ALA A 79 5.13 -3.20 25.16
CA ALA A 79 4.72 -1.81 25.01
C ALA A 79 3.28 -1.72 24.50
N GLU A 80 2.46 -0.89 25.14
CA GLU A 80 1.06 -0.65 24.75
C GLU A 80 0.97 0.36 23.60
N ASP A 81 -0.22 0.49 23.00
CA ASP A 81 -0.55 1.47 21.94
C ASP A 81 0.43 1.49 20.74
N GLN A 82 0.88 0.32 20.30
CA GLN A 82 1.71 0.15 19.10
C GLN A 82 0.84 -0.02 17.86
N TYR A 83 1.25 0.57 16.74
CA TYR A 83 0.51 0.56 15.48
C TYR A 83 1.08 -0.46 14.48
N GLY A 84 0.18 -1.14 13.77
CA GLY A 84 0.52 -1.94 12.59
C GLY A 84 1.56 -3.02 12.82
N ASP A 85 2.61 -2.97 12.00
CA ASP A 85 3.59 -4.04 11.80
C ASP A 85 4.94 -3.78 12.48
N ASN A 86 5.05 -2.69 13.26
CA ASN A 86 6.27 -2.36 13.98
C ASN A 86 6.00 -1.83 15.40
N CYS A 87 7.03 -1.93 16.26
CA CYS A 87 7.02 -1.34 17.59
C CYS A 87 7.98 -0.15 17.66
N GLU A 88 7.50 1.02 18.07
CA GLU A 88 8.29 2.24 18.23
C GLU A 88 9.20 2.20 19.47
N VAL A 89 8.93 1.30 20.43
CA VAL A 89 9.73 1.16 21.66
C VAL A 89 10.93 0.24 21.48
N CYS A 90 10.75 -0.92 20.83
CA CYS A 90 11.82 -1.92 20.68
C CYS A 90 12.27 -2.15 19.23
N ALA A 91 11.70 -1.42 18.26
CA ALA A 91 11.99 -1.52 16.82
C ALA A 91 11.77 -2.91 16.20
N SER A 92 11.08 -3.82 16.90
CA SER A 92 10.70 -5.11 16.32
C SER A 92 9.62 -4.96 15.25
N THR A 93 9.68 -5.83 14.24
CA THR A 93 8.64 -5.96 13.21
C THR A 93 7.86 -7.27 13.41
N TYR A 94 6.57 -7.25 13.08
CA TYR A 94 5.64 -8.36 13.26
C TYR A 94 4.40 -8.17 12.36
N SER A 95 3.55 -9.18 12.23
CA SER A 95 2.26 -8.99 11.59
C SER A 95 1.33 -8.20 12.51
N PRO A 96 0.45 -7.31 11.99
CA PRO A 96 -0.62 -6.70 12.79
C PRO A 96 -1.54 -7.73 13.45
N MET A 97 -1.60 -8.96 12.93
CA MET A 97 -2.34 -10.06 13.56
C MET A 97 -1.64 -10.59 14.83
N ASP A 98 -0.35 -10.33 15.00
CA ASP A 98 0.43 -10.75 16.17
C ASP A 98 0.29 -9.77 17.35
N LEU A 99 -0.34 -8.61 17.13
CA LEU A 99 -0.59 -7.63 18.19
C LEU A 99 -1.47 -8.24 19.28
N ILE A 100 -1.04 -8.07 20.53
CA ILE A 100 -1.82 -8.48 21.70
C ILE A 100 -2.92 -7.46 21.92
N ASN A 101 -4.15 -7.92 22.22
CA ASN A 101 -5.33 -7.06 22.41
C ASN A 101 -5.52 -6.04 21.27
N PRO A 102 -5.64 -6.50 20.01
CA PRO A 102 -5.76 -5.58 18.89
C PRO A 102 -7.06 -4.78 18.99
N ARG A 103 -6.98 -3.52 18.57
CA ARG A 103 -8.08 -2.56 18.51
C ARG A 103 -8.00 -1.77 17.20
N SER A 104 -9.16 -1.44 16.65
CA SER A 104 -9.25 -0.49 15.55
C SER A 104 -8.79 0.88 16.03
N ALA A 105 -7.83 1.49 15.32
CA ALA A 105 -7.47 2.89 15.54
C ALA A 105 -8.59 3.86 15.12
N VAL A 106 -9.58 3.38 14.37
CA VAL A 106 -10.70 4.18 13.86
C VAL A 106 -11.87 4.21 14.84
N SER A 107 -12.30 3.05 15.36
CA SER A 107 -13.45 2.93 16.28
C SER A 107 -13.06 2.60 17.72
N GLY A 108 -11.88 2.06 17.96
CA GLY A 108 -11.48 1.48 19.24
C GLY A 108 -11.99 0.05 19.47
N THR A 109 -12.85 -0.48 18.58
CA THR A 109 -13.42 -1.82 18.73
C THR A 109 -12.38 -2.92 18.47
N THR A 110 -12.55 -4.09 19.07
CA THR A 110 -11.69 -5.24 18.78
C THR A 110 -12.01 -5.77 17.37
N PRO A 111 -11.05 -5.78 16.44
CA PRO A 111 -11.29 -6.26 15.09
C PRO A 111 -11.47 -7.77 15.07
N ILE A 112 -12.21 -8.26 14.08
CA ILE A 112 -12.38 -9.68 13.79
C ILE A 112 -11.57 -10.07 12.55
N VAL A 113 -11.22 -11.34 12.44
CA VAL A 113 -10.62 -11.87 11.21
C VAL A 113 -11.72 -12.15 10.20
N LYS A 114 -11.59 -11.61 8.99
CA LYS A 114 -12.54 -11.83 7.89
C LYS A 114 -11.78 -12.14 6.60
N GLU A 115 -12.29 -13.08 5.83
CA GLU A 115 -11.74 -13.42 4.53
C GLU A 115 -12.14 -12.38 3.47
N SER A 116 -11.20 -12.07 2.57
CA SER A 116 -11.39 -11.21 1.41
C SER A 116 -10.67 -11.79 0.22
N GLU A 117 -11.31 -11.76 -0.95
CA GLU A 117 -10.66 -12.10 -2.21
C GLU A 117 -9.77 -10.93 -2.66
N HIS A 118 -8.52 -11.22 -2.99
CA HIS A 118 -7.53 -10.24 -3.47
C HIS A 118 -6.93 -10.69 -4.80
N PHE A 119 -6.62 -9.70 -5.64
CA PHE A 119 -5.99 -9.91 -6.95
C PHE A 119 -4.49 -9.61 -6.88
N PHE A 120 -3.68 -10.60 -7.23
CA PHE A 120 -2.22 -10.52 -7.25
C PHE A 120 -1.71 -10.49 -8.68
N PHE A 121 -0.79 -9.57 -8.97
CA PHE A 121 -0.04 -9.56 -10.22
C PHE A 121 1.06 -10.63 -10.19
N ASP A 122 1.13 -11.45 -11.25
CA ASP A 122 2.10 -12.52 -11.43
C ASP A 122 3.45 -11.99 -11.90
N LEU A 123 4.12 -11.20 -11.04
CA LEU A 123 5.46 -10.67 -11.30
C LEU A 123 6.49 -11.75 -11.72
N PRO A 124 6.50 -12.97 -11.12
CA PRO A 124 7.42 -14.04 -11.54
C PRO A 124 7.35 -14.38 -13.03
N ALA A 125 6.19 -14.23 -13.68
CA ALA A 125 6.05 -14.47 -15.12
C ALA A 125 6.92 -13.53 -15.99
N PHE A 126 7.36 -12.40 -15.45
CA PHE A 126 8.18 -11.39 -16.14
C PHE A 126 9.65 -11.42 -15.73
N GLU A 127 10.06 -12.37 -14.87
CA GLU A 127 11.42 -12.44 -14.31
C GLU A 127 12.50 -12.49 -15.40
N GLY A 128 12.30 -13.29 -16.46
CA GLY A 128 13.26 -13.42 -17.57
C GLY A 128 13.51 -12.09 -18.29
N MET A 129 12.43 -11.41 -18.70
CA MET A 129 12.51 -10.10 -19.36
C MET A 129 13.17 -9.05 -18.46
N LEU A 130 12.80 -9.01 -17.17
CA LEU A 130 13.39 -8.06 -16.21
C LEU A 130 14.88 -8.33 -16.01
N LYS A 131 15.29 -9.59 -15.92
CA LYS A 131 16.70 -10.02 -15.80
C LYS A 131 17.52 -9.66 -17.04
N GLU A 132 16.93 -9.73 -18.22
CA GLU A 132 17.58 -9.31 -19.46
C GLU A 132 17.72 -7.78 -19.51
N TRP A 133 16.62 -7.05 -19.27
CA TRP A 133 16.60 -5.60 -19.31
C TRP A 133 17.60 -4.99 -18.32
N THR A 134 17.64 -5.48 -17.08
CA THR A 134 18.57 -5.00 -16.04
C THR A 134 20.04 -5.24 -16.39
N ARG A 135 20.35 -6.22 -17.26
CA ARG A 135 21.71 -6.52 -17.72
C ARG A 135 22.03 -6.00 -19.11
N SER A 136 21.08 -5.33 -19.77
CA SER A 136 21.22 -4.82 -21.14
C SER A 136 22.20 -3.65 -21.27
N GLY A 137 22.70 -3.09 -20.16
CA GLY A 137 23.46 -1.84 -20.14
C GLY A 137 22.61 -0.58 -20.18
N SER A 138 21.27 -0.71 -20.17
CA SER A 138 20.33 0.43 -20.11
C SER A 138 20.29 1.12 -18.74
N LEU A 139 20.76 0.44 -17.68
CA LEU A 139 20.80 0.97 -16.32
C LEU A 139 22.18 1.51 -16.01
N GLN A 140 22.23 2.62 -15.29
CA GLN A 140 23.46 3.16 -14.73
C GLN A 140 24.10 2.15 -13.78
N SER A 141 25.43 2.04 -13.83
CA SER A 141 26.20 1.29 -12.84
C SER A 141 25.96 1.86 -11.45
N GLU A 142 25.91 0.99 -10.44
CA GLU A 142 25.97 1.43 -9.04
C GLU A 142 27.27 2.23 -8.83
N ILE A 143 27.17 3.38 -8.15
CA ILE A 143 28.29 4.28 -7.82
C ILE A 143 28.86 3.89 -6.46
#